data_AF-A0A1G9X8B2-F1
#
_entry.id   AF-A0A1G9X8B2-F1
#
_cell.length_a   1.000
_cell.length_b   1.000
_cell.length_c   1.000
_cell.angle_alpha   90.00
_cell.angle_beta   90.00
_cell.angle_gamma   90.00
#
_symmetry.space_group_name_H-M   'P 1'
#
loop_
_entity.id
_entity.type
_entity.pdbx_description
1 polymer ?
#
loop_
_entity_poly.entity_id
_entity_poly.type
_entity_poly.pdbx_seq_one_letter_code
_entity_poly.pdbx_strand_id
1 'polypeptide(L)'
;MDELFASLDALAAEDLAPLFGPALLERLRPLLVAQNRLAAEVARTVRACEVSGAAEVDGLKTMGPWLRGHGHLSAAEAARVVRPGRALAHLPAMAAAFAAGQVTGEQVAAIAGWPSPSP
;
A
#
# COMPACT_ATOMS: atom_id res chain seq x y z
N MET A 1 10.56 9.98 7.92
CA MET A 1 9.15 9.97 8.36
C MET A 1 8.65 11.38 8.59
N ASP A 2 9.39 12.21 9.31
CA ASP A 2 9.03 13.61 9.60
C ASP A 2 8.70 14.44 8.35
N GLU A 3 9.52 14.36 7.30
CA GLU A 3 9.26 15.07 6.03
C GLU A 3 7.97 14.61 5.33
N LEU A 4 7.66 13.30 5.39
CA LEU A 4 6.42 12.76 4.85
C LEU A 4 5.20 13.31 5.62
N PHE A 5 5.28 13.34 6.95
CA PHE A 5 4.20 13.90 7.78
C PHE A 5 4.04 15.41 7.57
N ALA A 6 5.13 16.16 7.51
CA ALA A 6 5.08 17.59 7.19
C ALA A 6 4.45 17.86 5.81
N SER A 7 4.73 17.01 4.82
CA SER A 7 4.10 17.10 3.50
C SER A 7 2.59 16.81 3.53
N LEU A 8 2.16 15.86 4.37
CA LEU A 8 0.74 15.57 4.58
C LEU A 8 0.03 16.70 5.32
N ASP A 9 0.67 17.31 6.32
CA ASP A 9 0.14 18.47 7.03
C ASP A 9 -0.03 19.67 6.08
N ALA A 10 0.96 19.92 5.21
CA ALA A 10 0.87 20.95 4.19
C ALA A 10 -0.29 20.69 3.20
N LEU A 11 -0.46 19.44 2.76
CA LEU A 11 -1.57 19.03 1.90
C LEU A 11 -2.94 19.23 2.57
N ALA A 12 -3.04 18.91 3.86
CA ALA A 12 -4.26 19.04 4.65
C ALA A 12 -4.63 20.50 4.93
N ALA A 13 -3.65 21.42 4.93
CA ALA A 13 -3.86 22.84 5.14
C ALA A 13 -4.40 23.58 3.91
N GLU A 14 -4.45 22.94 2.74
CA GLU A 14 -4.98 23.56 1.52
C GLU A 14 -6.52 23.70 1.55
N ASP A 15 -7.02 24.90 1.26
CA ASP A 15 -8.44 25.16 1.15
C ASP A 15 -9.00 24.65 -0.19
N LEU A 16 -9.96 23.73 -0.13
CA LEU A 16 -10.64 23.18 -1.30
C LEU A 16 -11.90 23.96 -1.70
N ALA A 17 -12.43 24.84 -0.82
CA ALA A 17 -13.61 25.63 -1.09
C ALA A 17 -13.54 26.47 -2.39
N PRO A 18 -12.40 27.07 -2.78
CA PRO A 18 -12.31 27.81 -4.03
C PRO A 18 -12.16 26.93 -5.29
N LEU A 19 -11.94 25.62 -5.14
CA LEU A 19 -11.69 24.71 -6.26
C LEU A 19 -13.01 24.22 -6.88
N PHE A 20 -13.02 24.11 -8.21
CA PHE A 20 -14.15 23.57 -8.98
C PHE A 20 -13.68 22.42 -9.88
N GLY A 21 -14.64 21.67 -10.45
CA GLY A 21 -14.46 20.36 -11.10
C GLY A 21 -13.08 20.06 -11.71
N PRO A 22 -12.61 20.81 -12.73
CA PRO A 22 -11.31 20.59 -13.35
C PRO A 22 -10.12 20.68 -12.36
N ALA A 23 -10.07 21.73 -11.54
CA ALA A 23 -9.02 21.91 -10.54
C ALA A 23 -9.03 20.81 -9.46
N LEU A 24 -10.22 20.35 -9.07
CA LEU A 24 -10.36 19.20 -8.17
C LEU A 24 -9.81 17.90 -8.81
N LEU A 25 -10.05 17.68 -10.10
CA LEU A 25 -9.52 16.51 -10.81
C LEU A 25 -8.00 16.58 -11.03
N GLU A 26 -7.47 17.78 -11.32
CA GLU A 26 -6.04 18.04 -11.41
C GLU A 26 -5.33 17.78 -10.07
N ARG A 27 -5.97 18.16 -8.95
CA ARG A 27 -5.50 17.82 -7.60
C ARG A 27 -5.60 16.34 -7.28
N LEU A 28 -6.74 15.70 -7.57
CA LEU A 28 -7.00 14.31 -7.17
C LEU A 28 -6.08 13.31 -7.86
N ARG A 29 -5.75 13.53 -9.15
CA ARG A 29 -4.94 12.60 -9.94
C ARG A 29 -3.56 12.29 -9.32
N PRO A 30 -2.71 13.28 -8.97
CA PRO A 30 -1.43 13.01 -8.31
C PRO A 30 -1.62 12.44 -6.90
N LEU A 31 -2.72 12.76 -6.19
CA LEU A 31 -3.01 12.17 -4.87
C LEU A 31 -3.28 10.67 -4.96
N LEU A 32 -4.01 10.21 -5.98
CA LEU A 32 -4.22 8.79 -6.21
C LEU A 32 -2.91 8.06 -6.54
N VAL A 33 -2.03 8.69 -7.33
CA VAL A 33 -0.69 8.15 -7.59
C VAL A 33 0.13 8.08 -6.30
N ALA A 34 0.13 9.14 -5.50
CA ALA A 34 0.82 9.16 -4.20
C ALA A 34 0.28 8.10 -3.24
N GLN A 35 -1.04 7.91 -3.19
CA GLN A 35 -1.69 6.85 -2.41
C GLN A 35 -1.20 5.46 -2.86
N ASN A 36 -1.14 5.19 -4.16
CA ASN A 36 -0.64 3.92 -4.69
C ASN A 36 0.83 3.70 -4.33
N ARG A 37 1.67 4.73 -4.45
CA ARG A 37 3.10 4.66 -4.08
C ARG A 37 3.28 4.39 -2.59
N LEU A 38 2.51 5.05 -1.74
CA LEU A 38 2.53 4.80 -0.30
C LEU A 38 2.06 3.38 0.03
N ALA A 39 1.00 2.90 -0.63
CA ALA A 39 0.53 1.53 -0.46
C ALA A 39 1.59 0.49 -0.88
N ALA A 40 2.36 0.77 -1.94
CA ALA A 40 3.49 -0.06 -2.37
C ALA A 40 4.58 -0.12 -1.29
N GLU A 41 4.90 1.01 -0.68
CA GLU A 41 5.88 1.07 0.41
C GLU A 41 5.41 0.35 1.67
N VAL A 42 4.12 0.44 2.02
CA VAL A 42 3.54 -0.32 3.12
C VAL A 42 3.62 -1.82 2.83
N ALA A 43 3.22 -2.27 1.62
CA ALA A 43 3.28 -3.68 1.24
C ALA A 43 4.72 -4.23 1.25
N ARG A 44 5.68 -3.44 0.75
CA ARG A 44 7.12 -3.76 0.77
C ARG A 44 7.64 -3.89 2.20
N THR A 45 7.29 -2.95 3.07
CA THR A 45 7.69 -2.96 4.48
C THR A 45 7.09 -4.15 5.22
N VAL A 46 5.79 -4.42 5.03
CA VAL A 46 5.13 -5.60 5.61
C VAL A 46 5.80 -6.90 5.15
N ARG A 47 6.15 -7.02 3.87
CA ARG A 47 6.88 -8.19 3.37
C ARG A 47 8.26 -8.32 4.02
N ALA A 48 8.98 -7.22 4.22
CA ALA A 48 10.27 -7.25 4.93
C ALA A 48 10.09 -7.73 6.37
N CYS A 49 9.07 -7.24 7.08
CA CYS A 49 8.72 -7.69 8.42
C CYS A 49 8.33 -9.18 8.47
N GLU A 50 7.61 -9.69 7.46
CA GLU A 50 7.31 -11.13 7.35
C GLU A 50 8.59 -11.96 7.18
N VAL A 51 9.51 -11.54 6.30
CA VAL A 51 10.76 -12.27 6.03
C VAL A 51 11.70 -12.26 7.24
N SER A 52 11.74 -11.17 7.99
CA SER A 52 12.60 -11.06 9.18
C SER A 52 11.97 -11.63 10.45
N GLY A 53 10.68 -12.02 10.42
CA GLY A 53 9.95 -12.40 11.63
C GLY A 53 9.70 -11.25 12.60
N ALA A 54 9.65 -9.99 12.14
CA ALA A 54 9.58 -8.81 13.02
C ALA A 54 8.39 -8.80 13.98
N ALA A 55 7.27 -9.46 13.62
CA ALA A 55 6.11 -9.59 14.49
C ALA A 55 6.44 -10.26 15.85
N GLU A 56 7.52 -11.04 15.92
CA GLU A 56 7.92 -11.73 17.15
C GLU A 56 8.42 -10.76 18.23
N VAL A 57 8.88 -9.56 17.86
CA VAL A 57 9.23 -8.48 18.82
C VAL A 57 8.05 -8.13 19.72
N ASP A 58 6.83 -8.22 19.18
CA ASP A 58 5.57 -7.97 19.90
C ASP A 58 4.84 -9.27 20.26
N GLY A 59 5.54 -10.41 20.28
CA GLY A 59 5.01 -11.71 20.70
C GLY A 59 4.06 -12.37 19.69
N LEU A 60 4.01 -11.89 18.44
CA LEU A 60 3.14 -12.42 17.39
C LEU A 60 3.91 -13.23 16.36
N LYS A 61 3.31 -14.30 15.83
CA LYS A 61 3.98 -15.20 14.87
C LYS A 61 3.96 -14.75 13.42
N THR A 62 3.04 -13.87 13.04
CA THR A 62 2.90 -13.41 11.66
C THR A 62 2.43 -11.95 11.63
N MET A 63 2.60 -11.29 10.48
CA MET A 63 2.16 -9.90 10.31
C MET A 63 0.63 -9.74 10.31
N GLY A 64 -0.15 -10.78 10.01
CA GLY A 64 -1.61 -10.67 9.95
C GLY A 64 -2.24 -10.23 11.29
N PRO A 65 -2.01 -10.96 12.40
CA PRO A 65 -2.40 -10.51 13.73
C PRO A 65 -1.75 -9.18 14.14
N TRP A 66 -0.51 -8.93 13.75
CA TRP A 66 0.19 -7.68 14.10
C TRP A 66 -0.49 -6.46 13.49
N LEU A 67 -0.83 -6.51 12.20
CA LEU A 67 -1.54 -5.44 11.49
C LEU A 67 -2.94 -5.20 12.06
N ARG A 68 -3.61 -6.27 12.52
CA ARG A 68 -4.95 -6.14 13.13
C ARG A 68 -4.89 -5.54 14.53
N GLY A 69 -3.94 -5.97 15.34
CA GLY A 69 -3.79 -5.51 16.73
C GLY A 69 -3.13 -4.14 16.82
N HIS A 70 -1.90 -4.02 16.34
CA HIS A 70 -1.08 -2.81 16.44
C HIS A 70 -1.31 -1.83 15.29
N GLY A 71 -1.64 -2.33 14.10
CA GLY A 71 -1.96 -1.47 12.96
C GLY A 71 -3.42 -1.00 12.93
N HIS A 72 -4.30 -1.58 13.76
CA HIS A 72 -5.75 -1.34 13.76
C HIS A 72 -6.47 -1.64 12.42
N LEU A 73 -5.89 -2.51 11.59
CA LEU A 73 -6.52 -2.92 10.33
C LEU A 73 -7.62 -3.96 10.58
N SER A 74 -8.70 -3.90 9.80
CA SER A 74 -9.61 -5.04 9.69
C SER A 74 -8.89 -6.26 9.11
N ALA A 75 -9.49 -7.45 9.25
CA ALA A 75 -8.94 -8.67 8.65
C ALA A 75 -8.80 -8.56 7.12
N ALA A 76 -9.76 -7.90 6.47
CA ALA A 76 -9.73 -7.68 5.03
C ALA A 76 -8.59 -6.73 4.62
N GLU A 77 -8.40 -5.62 5.34
CA GLU A 77 -7.31 -4.68 5.06
C GLU A 77 -5.93 -5.29 5.32
N ALA A 78 -5.77 -6.03 6.42
CA ALA A 78 -4.52 -6.74 6.69
C ALA A 78 -4.18 -7.73 5.55
N ALA A 79 -5.18 -8.47 5.05
CA ALA A 79 -4.99 -9.37 3.90
C ALA A 79 -4.66 -8.61 2.61
N ARG A 80 -5.24 -7.42 2.39
CA ARG A 80 -4.96 -6.55 1.23
C ARG A 80 -3.55 -5.99 1.22
N VAL A 81 -2.85 -5.96 2.35
CA VAL A 81 -1.45 -5.54 2.42
C VAL A 81 -0.51 -6.73 2.31
N VAL A 82 -0.79 -7.82 3.04
CA VAL A 82 0.07 -9.01 3.07
C VAL A 82 0.12 -9.73 1.72
N ARG A 83 -1.03 -9.95 1.06
CA ARG A 83 -1.08 -10.74 -0.18
C ARG A 83 -0.30 -10.09 -1.32
N PRO A 84 -0.47 -8.80 -1.64
CA PRO A 84 0.36 -8.12 -2.64
C PRO A 84 1.85 -8.20 -2.31
N GLY A 85 2.25 -7.93 -1.07
CA GLY A 85 3.65 -7.98 -0.66
C GLY A 85 4.29 -9.34 -0.94
N ARG A 86 3.55 -10.44 -0.75
CA ARG A 86 4.03 -11.79 -1.09
C ARG A 86 4.10 -12.05 -2.59
N ALA A 87 3.11 -11.62 -3.35
CA ALA A 87 3.05 -11.83 -4.79
C ALA A 87 4.14 -11.03 -5.55
N LEU A 88 4.38 -9.79 -5.14
CA LEU A 88 5.34 -8.88 -5.77
C LEU A 88 6.78 -9.41 -5.73
N ALA A 89 7.11 -10.23 -4.74
CA ALA A 89 8.42 -10.90 -4.67
C ALA A 89 8.70 -11.78 -5.91
N HIS A 90 7.66 -12.19 -6.64
CA HIS A 90 7.76 -13.02 -7.84
C HIS A 90 7.37 -12.27 -9.13
N LEU A 91 7.00 -10.99 -9.04
CA LEU A 91 6.48 -10.18 -10.15
C LEU A 91 7.20 -8.81 -10.21
N PRO A 92 8.50 -8.77 -10.58
CA PRO A 92 9.30 -7.54 -10.49
C PRO A 92 8.78 -6.38 -11.34
N ALA A 93 8.21 -6.67 -12.51
CA ALA A 93 7.58 -5.64 -13.35
C ALA A 93 6.35 -5.01 -12.67
N MET A 94 5.55 -5.82 -11.97
CA MET A 94 4.40 -5.33 -11.19
C MET A 94 4.85 -4.54 -9.98
N ALA A 95 5.95 -4.95 -9.33
CA ALA A 95 6.53 -4.24 -8.21
C ALA A 95 7.00 -2.84 -8.63
N ALA A 96 7.66 -2.73 -9.79
CA ALA A 96 8.07 -1.45 -10.35
C ALA A 96 6.87 -0.56 -10.70
N ALA A 97 5.83 -1.11 -11.34
CA ALA A 97 4.62 -0.37 -11.66
C ALA A 97 3.89 0.13 -10.39
N PHE A 98 3.83 -0.70 -9.34
CA PHE A 98 3.18 -0.32 -8.09
C PHE A 98 3.99 0.75 -7.34
N ALA A 99 5.31 0.63 -7.29
CA ALA A 99 6.21 1.64 -6.72
C ALA A 99 6.18 2.96 -7.49
N ALA A 100 5.86 2.93 -8.79
CA ALA A 100 5.61 4.12 -9.62
C ALA A 100 4.17 4.68 -9.47
N GLY A 101 3.28 3.99 -8.75
CA GLY A 101 1.89 4.38 -8.54
C GLY A 101 0.97 4.14 -9.73
N GLN A 102 1.42 3.37 -10.71
CA GLN A 102 0.71 3.08 -11.97
C GLN A 102 -0.39 2.01 -11.81
N VAL A 103 -0.27 1.17 -10.76
CA VAL A 103 -1.24 0.14 -10.42
C VAL A 103 -1.61 0.22 -8.94
N THR A 104 -2.74 -0.37 -8.56
CA THR A 104 -3.19 -0.47 -7.17
C THR A 104 -2.80 -1.81 -6.55
N GLY A 105 -2.77 -1.87 -5.21
CA GLY A 105 -2.57 -3.14 -4.49
C GLY A 105 -3.66 -4.18 -4.79
N GLU A 106 -4.86 -3.74 -5.17
CA GLU A 106 -5.95 -4.63 -5.59
C GLU A 106 -5.70 -5.25 -6.95
N GLN A 107 -5.19 -4.48 -7.92
CA GLN A 107 -4.78 -5.02 -9.23
C GLN A 107 -3.65 -6.04 -9.07
N VAL A 108 -2.69 -5.76 -8.17
CA VAL A 108 -1.63 -6.72 -7.81
C VAL A 108 -2.21 -8.00 -7.20
N ALA A 109 -3.16 -7.87 -6.26
CA ALA A 109 -3.80 -9.00 -5.62
C ALA A 109 -4.63 -9.86 -6.59
N ALA A 110 -5.32 -9.22 -7.55
CA ALA A 110 -6.11 -9.91 -8.57
C ALA A 110 -5.23 -10.79 -9.46
N ILE A 111 -4.06 -10.27 -9.88
CA ILE A 111 -3.09 -11.04 -10.67
C ILE A 111 -2.48 -12.18 -9.85
N ALA A 112 -2.18 -11.94 -8.57
CA ALA A 112 -1.66 -12.95 -7.67
C ALA A 112 -2.62 -14.12 -7.42
N GLY A 113 -3.93 -13.86 -7.52
CA GLY A 113 -4.98 -14.87 -7.37
C GLY A 113 -5.28 -15.66 -8.64
N TRP A 114 -4.68 -15.30 -9.78
CA TRP A 114 -4.88 -16.01 -11.04
C TRP A 114 -4.11 -17.34 -11.04
N PRO A 115 -4.78 -18.50 -11.10
CA PRO A 115 -4.07 -19.76 -11.30
C PRO A 115 -3.39 -19.73 -12.67
N SER A 116 -2.08 -19.96 -12.74
CA SER A 116 -1.36 -20.08 -14.00
C SER A 116 -2.11 -21.03 -14.95
N PRO A 117 -2.32 -20.68 -16.23
CA PRO A 117 -2.97 -21.59 -17.16
C PRO A 117 -2.15 -22.89 -17.20
N SER A 118 -2.84 -24.03 -17.09
CA SER A 118 -2.21 -25.34 -17.29
C SER A 118 -1.54 -25.38 -18.68
N PRO A 119 -0.36 -26.00 -18.80
CA PRO A 119 0.35 -26.13 -20.08
C PRO A 119 -0.45 -26.89 -21.12
#